data_AF-M3UMB3-F1
#
_entry.id   AF-M3UMB3-F1
#
_cell.length_a   1.000
_cell.length_b   1.000
_cell.length_c   1.000
_cell.angle_alpha   90.00
_cell.angle_beta   90.00
_cell.angle_gamma   90.00
#
_symmetry.space_group_name_H-M   'P 1'
#
loop_
_entity.id
_entity.type
_entity.pdbx_description
1 polymer ?
#
loop_
_entity_poly.entity_id
_entity_poly.type
_entity_poly.pdbx_seq_one_letter_code
_entity_poly.pdbx_strand_id
1 'polypeptide(L)'
;MELIDDYSKEFIEETKEKQIKRIKPRRKVISIDEIRMRKRNNRESANHNDYGNEGFLLMIFYYLGCTLTLRKIKKEGKNQKLKIESIKYEDIELLSREGIEKDIEESKLLNNLNEKTRIKRIIVNIIIDNSMLDILKNQFGFVFDQVVKKKPEKQFMPERWILEHIKLKKDWTVKEIIEEGSKFYDNIKLFGKDKEVIQLSKEIVSKYIEQTLPKTTSIENTTESENCYFSV
;
A
#
# COMPACT_ATOMS: atom_id res chain seq x y z
N MET A 1 40.85 -5.65 67.58
CA MET A 1 41.72 -4.46 67.50
C MET A 1 43.01 -4.96 66.86
N GLU A 2 43.47 -4.53 65.69
CA GLU A 2 43.27 -3.39 64.77
C GLU A 2 43.44 -3.97 63.33
N LEU A 3 42.57 -3.74 62.35
CA LEU A 3 42.51 -2.64 61.37
C LEU A 3 43.79 -2.38 60.54
N ILE A 4 43.62 -2.48 59.21
CA ILE A 4 44.22 -1.65 58.12
C ILE A 4 45.64 -2.09 57.69
N ASP A 5 46.05 -2.23 56.41
CA ASP A 5 45.71 -1.50 55.18
C ASP A 5 45.97 -2.31 53.89
N ASP A 6 45.27 -1.90 52.82
CA ASP A 6 45.49 -2.18 51.40
C ASP A 6 46.86 -1.63 50.94
N TYR A 7 47.56 -2.29 50.00
CA TYR A 7 48.33 -1.62 48.92
C TYR A 7 48.81 -2.62 47.85
N SER A 8 48.06 -2.66 46.74
CA SER A 8 48.51 -2.41 45.36
C SER A 8 49.59 -3.27 44.65
N LYS A 9 49.26 -3.58 43.39
CA LYS A 9 50.11 -3.82 42.19
C LYS A 9 50.77 -5.19 42.07
N GLU A 10 50.15 -6.08 41.30
CA GLU A 10 50.39 -6.30 39.86
C GLU A 10 51.73 -7.00 39.58
N PHE A 11 51.65 -8.23 39.04
CA PHE A 11 52.50 -8.75 37.95
C PHE A 11 51.98 -10.17 37.64
N ILE A 12 50.88 -10.30 36.88
CA ILE A 12 50.88 -10.57 35.43
C ILE A 12 51.67 -11.84 35.10
N GLU A 13 51.01 -13.00 35.21
CA GLU A 13 51.45 -14.22 34.52
C GLU A 13 50.27 -14.82 33.73
N GLU A 14 50.45 -14.78 32.42
CA GLU A 14 50.02 -15.79 31.44
C GLU A 14 48.56 -16.27 31.45
N THR A 15 47.68 -15.45 30.86
CA THR A 15 46.70 -15.97 29.90
C THR A 15 47.03 -15.46 28.52
N LYS A 16 47.77 -16.27 27.75
CA LYS A 16 47.99 -16.09 26.31
C LYS A 16 46.63 -16.14 25.59
N GLU A 17 45.99 -14.98 25.50
CA GLU A 17 44.84 -14.73 24.63
C GLU A 17 45.22 -15.11 23.20
N LYS A 18 44.59 -16.16 22.67
CA LYS A 18 44.46 -16.36 21.22
C LYS A 18 43.60 -15.24 20.66
N GLN A 19 44.20 -14.09 20.38
CA GLN A 19 43.60 -13.08 19.51
C GLN A 19 43.55 -13.65 18.09
N ILE A 20 42.47 -14.35 17.78
CA ILE A 20 42.07 -14.61 16.40
C ILE A 20 41.79 -13.24 15.78
N LYS A 21 42.79 -12.69 15.07
CA LYS A 21 42.61 -11.51 14.22
C LYS A 21 41.47 -11.81 13.25
N ARG A 22 40.28 -11.27 13.51
CA ARG A 22 39.15 -11.27 12.56
C ARG A 22 39.66 -10.61 11.28
N ILE A 23 39.99 -11.42 10.28
CA ILE A 23 40.24 -10.95 8.92
C ILE A 23 38.94 -10.27 8.49
N LYS A 24 38.93 -8.93 8.43
CA LYS A 24 37.80 -8.19 7.87
C LYS A 24 37.64 -8.70 6.43
N PRO A 25 36.48 -9.26 6.05
CA PRO A 25 36.29 -9.74 4.68
C PRO A 25 36.58 -8.60 3.72
N ARG A 26 37.48 -8.84 2.74
CA ARG A 26 37.76 -7.88 1.66
C ARG A 26 36.40 -7.50 1.06
N ARG A 27 36.06 -6.20 1.09
CA ARG A 27 34.83 -5.69 0.45
C ARG A 27 34.86 -6.16 -1.00
N LYS A 28 33.89 -6.98 -1.43
CA LYS A 28 33.72 -7.33 -2.84
C LYS A 28 33.66 -6.03 -3.64
N VAL A 29 34.48 -5.91 -4.67
CA VAL A 29 34.40 -4.80 -5.62
C VAL A 29 33.10 -5.00 -6.39
N ILE A 30 32.08 -4.20 -6.06
CA ILE A 30 30.77 -4.23 -6.72
C ILE A 30 30.90 -3.38 -8.00
N SER A 31 30.53 -3.94 -9.15
CA SER A 31 30.61 -3.21 -10.42
C SER A 31 29.58 -2.07 -10.47
N ILE A 32 29.82 -1.06 -11.31
CA ILE A 32 28.86 0.05 -11.50
C ILE A 32 27.49 -0.47 -11.96
N ASP A 33 27.47 -1.51 -12.79
CA ASP A 33 26.23 -2.11 -13.29
C ASP A 33 25.50 -2.91 -12.21
N GLU A 34 26.21 -3.60 -11.32
CA GLU A 34 25.60 -4.21 -10.13
C GLU A 34 24.96 -3.15 -9.21
N ILE A 35 25.61 -1.99 -9.03
CA ILE A 35 25.04 -0.88 -8.27
C ILE A 35 23.78 -0.34 -8.95
N ARG A 36 23.80 -0.17 -10.28
CA ARG A 36 22.64 0.29 -11.06
C ARG A 36 21.48 -0.70 -10.96
N MET A 37 21.73 -1.99 -11.10
CA MET A 37 20.72 -3.04 -10.99
C MET A 37 20.11 -3.10 -9.60
N ARG A 38 20.93 -3.05 -8.54
CA ARG A 38 20.41 -2.96 -7.16
C ARG A 38 19.53 -1.74 -6.94
N LYS A 39 19.95 -0.57 -7.44
CA LYS A 39 19.13 0.66 -7.36
C LYS A 39 17.81 0.51 -8.11
N ARG A 40 17.79 -0.15 -9.27
CA ARG A 40 16.55 -0.43 -10.02
C ARG A 40 15.63 -1.38 -9.26
N ASN A 41 16.15 -2.49 -8.77
CA ASN A 41 15.36 -3.48 -8.02
C ASN A 41 14.78 -2.89 -6.73
N ASN A 42 15.57 -2.08 -6.02
CA ASN A 42 15.09 -1.39 -4.81
C ASN A 42 13.97 -0.40 -5.12
N ARG A 43 14.05 0.31 -6.26
CA ARG A 43 12.98 1.21 -6.72
C ARG A 43 11.72 0.44 -7.10
N GLU A 44 11.87 -0.67 -7.83
CA GLU A 44 10.72 -1.51 -8.21
C GLU A 44 10.03 -2.10 -6.98
N SER A 45 10.79 -2.61 -6.01
CA SER A 45 10.25 -3.12 -4.75
C SER A 45 9.57 -2.01 -3.94
N ALA A 46 10.19 -0.83 -3.80
CA ALA A 46 9.59 0.28 -3.07
C ALA A 46 8.26 0.77 -3.71
N ASN A 47 8.19 0.75 -5.05
CA ASN A 47 6.98 1.08 -5.80
C ASN A 47 5.91 0.00 -5.64
N HIS A 48 6.29 -1.28 -5.70
CA HIS A 48 5.38 -2.40 -5.47
C HIS A 48 4.75 -2.35 -4.08
N ASN A 49 5.55 -2.05 -3.05
CA ASN A 49 5.06 -1.94 -1.69
C ASN A 49 4.06 -0.78 -1.53
N ASP A 50 4.33 0.38 -2.15
CA ASP A 50 3.41 1.51 -2.15
C ASP A 50 2.11 1.24 -2.90
N TYR A 51 2.24 0.56 -4.03
CA TYR A 51 1.15 0.16 -4.88
C TYR A 51 0.22 -0.81 -4.16
N GLY A 52 0.81 -1.85 -3.53
CA GLY A 52 0.09 -2.82 -2.75
C GLY A 52 -0.56 -2.24 -1.50
N ASN A 53 0.15 -1.39 -0.74
CA ASN A 53 -0.42 -0.78 0.45
C ASN A 53 -1.66 0.09 0.14
N GLU A 54 -1.57 0.96 -0.87
CA GLU A 54 -2.71 1.77 -1.32
C GLU A 54 -3.86 0.89 -1.83
N GLY A 55 -3.54 -0.14 -2.62
CA GLY A 55 -4.55 -1.08 -3.11
C GLY A 55 -5.25 -1.84 -2.01
N PHE A 56 -4.56 -2.18 -0.94
CA PHE A 56 -5.17 -2.85 0.21
C PHE A 56 -6.11 -1.92 0.97
N LEU A 57 -5.75 -0.64 1.16
CA LEU A 57 -6.64 0.35 1.76
C LEU A 57 -7.89 0.55 0.90
N LEU A 58 -7.73 0.73 -0.41
CA LEU A 58 -8.86 0.84 -1.34
C LEU A 58 -9.76 -0.41 -1.31
N MET A 59 -9.16 -1.59 -1.18
CA MET A 59 -9.90 -2.85 -1.04
C MET A 59 -10.80 -2.83 0.20
N ILE A 60 -10.28 -2.38 1.35
CA ILE A 60 -11.07 -2.24 2.58
C ILE A 60 -12.24 -1.27 2.35
N PHE A 61 -11.99 -0.08 1.78
CA PHE A 61 -13.06 0.87 1.47
C PHE A 61 -14.15 0.28 0.57
N TYR A 62 -13.76 -0.43 -0.49
CA TYR A 62 -14.70 -1.11 -1.38
C TYR A 62 -15.56 -2.13 -0.62
N TYR A 63 -14.96 -2.97 0.24
CA TYR A 63 -15.70 -3.96 1.04
C TYR A 63 -16.59 -3.35 2.12
N LEU A 64 -16.26 -2.15 2.61
CA LEU A 64 -17.12 -1.37 3.50
C LEU A 64 -18.31 -0.74 2.77
N GLY A 65 -18.44 -0.93 1.45
CA GLY A 65 -19.54 -0.37 0.65
C GLY A 65 -19.25 1.02 0.09
N CYS A 66 -18.00 1.49 0.14
CA CYS A 66 -17.65 2.79 -0.44
C CYS A 66 -17.61 2.73 -1.97
N THR A 67 -18.00 3.85 -2.59
CA THR A 67 -17.78 4.12 -4.00
C THR A 67 -16.41 4.77 -4.18
N LEU A 68 -15.55 4.14 -4.96
CA LEU A 68 -14.22 4.65 -5.33
C LEU A 68 -14.29 5.28 -6.72
N THR A 69 -13.80 6.51 -6.87
CA THR A 69 -13.59 7.14 -8.18
C THR A 69 -12.10 7.31 -8.41
N LEU A 70 -11.56 6.62 -9.41
CA LEU A 70 -10.14 6.54 -9.71
C LEU A 70 -9.89 6.95 -11.17
N ARG A 71 -8.80 7.66 -11.46
CA ARG A 71 -8.42 8.07 -12.82
C ARG A 71 -7.12 7.41 -13.26
N LYS A 72 -7.08 6.95 -14.51
CA LYS A 72 -5.83 6.48 -15.14
C LYS A 72 -4.86 7.63 -15.38
N ILE A 73 -3.59 7.36 -15.11
CA ILE A 73 -2.51 8.28 -15.48
C ILE A 73 -2.07 7.92 -16.89
N LYS A 74 -1.82 8.92 -17.76
CA LYS A 74 -1.49 8.73 -19.20
C LYS A 74 -0.26 7.85 -19.48
N LYS A 75 0.69 7.78 -18.56
CA LYS A 75 1.86 6.91 -18.71
C LYS A 75 1.42 5.48 -18.44
N GLU A 76 1.95 4.49 -19.16
CA GLU A 76 1.73 3.08 -18.80
C GLU A 76 2.95 2.51 -18.08
N GLY A 77 2.74 1.59 -17.13
CA GLY A 77 3.80 0.98 -16.34
C GLY A 77 3.32 -0.05 -15.32
N LYS A 78 4.22 -1.00 -15.00
CA LYS A 78 4.01 -2.00 -13.94
C LYS A 78 3.92 -1.30 -12.58
N ASN A 79 3.01 -1.76 -11.71
CA ASN A 79 2.76 -1.20 -10.37
C ASN A 79 2.45 0.32 -10.38
N GLN A 80 1.84 0.80 -11.46
CA GLN A 80 1.49 2.20 -11.58
C GLN A 80 0.18 2.51 -10.87
N LYS A 81 0.21 3.46 -9.93
CA LYS A 81 -1.00 3.92 -9.25
C LYS A 81 -1.95 4.66 -10.21
N LEU A 82 -3.23 4.34 -10.11
CA LEU A 82 -4.38 5.17 -10.45
C LEU A 82 -4.43 6.38 -9.50
N LYS A 83 -5.01 7.46 -9.99
CA LYS A 83 -5.20 8.69 -9.23
C LYS A 83 -6.55 8.63 -8.51
N ILE A 84 -6.56 8.52 -7.19
CA ILE A 84 -7.78 8.55 -6.36
C ILE A 84 -8.48 9.93 -6.43
N GLU A 85 -9.53 10.08 -7.22
CA GLU A 85 -10.25 11.36 -7.30
C GLU A 85 -11.17 11.55 -6.09
N SER A 86 -11.92 10.50 -5.69
CA SER A 86 -12.76 10.55 -4.50
C SER A 86 -13.10 9.18 -3.92
N ILE A 87 -13.48 9.18 -2.64
CA ILE A 87 -14.08 8.05 -1.91
C ILE A 87 -15.37 8.56 -1.28
N LYS A 88 -16.49 7.87 -1.53
CA LYS A 88 -17.80 8.19 -0.97
C LYS A 88 -18.40 6.98 -0.27
N TYR A 89 -19.18 7.22 0.79
CA TYR A 89 -20.05 6.22 1.39
C TYR A 89 -21.48 6.74 1.27
N GLU A 90 -22.30 6.03 0.49
CA GLU A 90 -23.62 6.53 0.08
C GLU A 90 -23.51 7.96 -0.51
N ASP A 91 -24.27 8.92 0.03
CA ASP A 91 -24.26 10.32 -0.41
C ASP A 91 -23.16 11.17 0.27
N ILE A 92 -22.38 10.59 1.19
CA ILE A 92 -21.37 11.30 1.97
C ILE A 92 -19.99 11.19 1.29
N GLU A 93 -19.38 12.33 0.99
CA GLU A 93 -18.01 12.38 0.49
C GLU A 93 -17.01 12.27 1.65
N LEU A 94 -16.25 11.18 1.67
CA LEU A 94 -15.26 10.91 2.72
C LEU A 94 -13.90 11.50 2.37
N LEU A 95 -13.53 11.45 1.09
CA LEU A 95 -12.26 11.94 0.58
C LEU A 95 -12.47 12.55 -0.81
N SER A 96 -11.95 13.76 -1.00
CA SER A 96 -11.97 14.47 -2.28
C SER A 96 -10.58 15.02 -2.59
N ARG A 97 -9.99 14.58 -3.69
CA ARG A 97 -8.72 15.13 -4.13
C ARG A 97 -8.84 16.60 -4.51
N GLU A 98 -9.95 16.99 -5.12
CA GLU A 98 -10.18 18.40 -5.50
C GLU A 98 -10.21 19.31 -4.27
N GLY A 99 -10.87 18.88 -3.19
CA GLY A 99 -10.86 19.60 -1.91
C GLY A 99 -9.44 19.79 -1.37
N ILE A 100 -8.67 18.70 -1.26
CA ILE A 100 -7.27 18.74 -0.80
C ILE A 100 -6.41 19.65 -1.69
N GLU A 101 -6.62 19.59 -3.01
CA GLU A 101 -5.87 20.42 -3.96
C GLU A 101 -6.16 21.92 -3.80
N LYS A 102 -7.39 22.30 -3.45
CA LYS A 102 -7.79 23.69 -3.15
C LYS A 102 -7.20 24.16 -1.82
N ASP A 103 -7.31 23.34 -0.77
CA ASP A 103 -6.77 23.68 0.56
C ASP A 103 -5.27 24.01 0.50
N ILE A 104 -4.49 23.22 -0.26
CA ILE A 104 -3.06 23.46 -0.44
C ILE A 104 -2.80 24.76 -1.21
N GLU A 105 -3.61 25.09 -2.21
CA GLU A 105 -3.46 26.33 -2.97
C GLU A 105 -3.75 27.56 -2.10
N GLU A 106 -4.77 27.49 -1.25
CA GLU A 106 -5.18 28.56 -0.34
C GLU A 106 -4.19 28.75 0.82
N SER A 107 -3.55 27.68 1.28
CA SER A 107 -2.61 27.68 2.42
C SER A 107 -1.35 28.54 2.24
N LYS A 108 -1.06 29.03 1.02
CA LYS A 108 0.18 29.76 0.65
C LYS A 108 1.49 29.01 0.93
N LEU A 109 1.44 27.74 1.37
CA LEU A 109 2.61 26.91 1.72
C LEU A 109 3.64 26.76 0.60
N LEU A 110 3.17 26.87 -0.65
CA LEU A 110 3.99 26.63 -1.83
C LEU A 110 4.53 27.91 -2.47
N ASN A 111 4.31 29.07 -1.85
CA ASN A 111 4.75 30.34 -2.41
C ASN A 111 6.28 30.38 -2.51
N ASN A 112 6.79 31.02 -3.56
CA ASN A 112 8.22 31.24 -3.82
C ASN A 112 9.05 29.94 -4.02
N LEU A 113 8.41 28.80 -4.31
CA LEU A 113 9.09 27.55 -4.64
C LEU A 113 9.19 27.36 -6.16
N ASN A 114 10.41 27.18 -6.67
CA ASN A 114 10.67 26.88 -8.08
C ASN A 114 10.01 25.57 -8.56
N GLU A 115 9.77 24.61 -7.66
CA GLU A 115 9.15 23.31 -7.96
C GLU A 115 7.71 23.18 -7.41
N LYS A 116 6.96 24.29 -7.31
CA LYS A 116 5.60 24.35 -6.72
C LYS A 116 4.69 23.20 -7.18
N THR A 117 4.59 22.94 -8.48
CA THR A 117 3.70 21.89 -9.02
C THR A 117 4.10 20.48 -8.60
N ARG A 118 5.40 20.16 -8.61
CA ARG A 118 5.89 18.84 -8.19
C ARG A 118 5.66 18.62 -6.70
N ILE A 119 5.96 19.63 -5.90
CA ILE A 119 5.78 19.59 -4.45
C ILE A 119 4.29 19.46 -4.09
N LYS A 120 3.41 20.23 -4.74
CA LYS A 120 1.94 20.10 -4.58
C LYS A 120 1.51 18.66 -4.77
N ARG A 121 1.90 18.03 -5.88
CA ARG A 121 1.53 16.63 -6.19
C ARG A 121 1.99 15.64 -5.11
N ILE A 122 3.21 15.83 -4.58
CA ILE A 122 3.73 14.98 -3.49
C ILE A 122 2.86 15.13 -2.24
N ILE A 123 2.59 16.38 -1.82
CA ILE A 123 1.79 16.65 -0.62
C ILE A 123 0.38 16.09 -0.78
N VAL A 124 -0.29 16.35 -1.91
CA VAL A 124 -1.64 15.81 -2.20
C VAL A 124 -1.66 14.29 -2.04
N ASN A 125 -0.68 13.59 -2.61
CA ASN A 125 -0.63 12.14 -2.51
C ASN A 125 -0.41 11.65 -1.07
N ILE A 126 0.44 12.34 -0.29
CA ILE A 126 0.67 11.98 1.11
C ILE A 126 -0.60 12.22 1.94
N ILE A 127 -1.27 13.37 1.74
CA ILE A 127 -2.51 13.67 2.46
C ILE A 127 -3.56 12.62 2.12
N ILE A 128 -3.74 12.24 0.85
CA ILE A 128 -4.70 11.20 0.46
C ILE A 128 -4.38 9.85 1.13
N ASP A 129 -3.11 9.41 1.10
CA ASP A 129 -2.66 8.18 1.75
C ASP A 129 -2.98 8.19 3.26
N ASN A 130 -2.66 9.29 3.94
CA ASN A 130 -2.90 9.44 5.38
C ASN A 130 -4.41 9.55 5.69
N SER A 131 -5.17 10.32 4.91
CA SER A 131 -6.61 10.48 5.08
C SER A 131 -7.35 9.15 4.94
N MET A 132 -6.91 8.26 4.05
CA MET A 132 -7.46 6.90 3.98
C MET A 132 -7.30 6.13 5.29
N LEU A 133 -6.12 6.20 5.94
CA LEU A 133 -5.90 5.59 7.25
C LEU A 133 -6.77 6.27 8.31
N ASP A 134 -6.77 7.60 8.37
CA ASP A 134 -7.54 8.36 9.35
C ASP A 134 -9.04 8.08 9.24
N ILE A 135 -9.58 7.97 8.02
CA ILE A 135 -10.98 7.63 7.79
C ILE A 135 -11.28 6.21 8.32
N LEU A 136 -10.46 5.21 7.97
CA LEU A 136 -10.65 3.84 8.45
C LEU A 136 -10.64 3.78 9.98
N LYS A 137 -9.74 4.51 10.62
CA LYS A 137 -9.64 4.57 12.08
C LYS A 137 -10.81 5.31 12.72
N ASN A 138 -11.08 6.53 12.27
CA ASN A 138 -11.96 7.47 12.98
C ASN A 138 -13.44 7.28 12.61
N GLN A 139 -13.74 6.86 11.37
CA GLN A 139 -15.12 6.71 10.90
C GLN A 139 -15.58 5.25 10.92
N PHE A 140 -14.68 4.32 10.61
CA PHE A 140 -15.02 2.88 10.57
C PHE A 140 -14.50 2.09 11.79
N GLY A 141 -13.80 2.73 12.73
CA GLY A 141 -13.39 2.12 14.00
C GLY A 141 -12.30 1.06 13.88
N PHE A 142 -11.53 1.03 12.78
CA PHE A 142 -10.46 0.06 12.62
C PHE A 142 -9.30 0.32 13.59
N VAL A 143 -8.74 -0.76 14.11
CA VAL A 143 -7.52 -0.75 14.93
C VAL A 143 -6.41 -1.45 14.16
N PHE A 144 -5.35 -0.69 13.84
CA PHE A 144 -4.19 -1.17 13.09
C PHE A 144 -2.94 -0.39 13.48
N ASP A 145 -1.79 -0.95 13.12
CA ASP A 145 -0.48 -0.33 13.28
C ASP A 145 -0.05 0.32 11.97
N GLN A 146 0.55 1.51 12.07
CA GLN A 146 1.07 2.26 10.93
C GLN A 146 2.49 2.75 11.21
N VAL A 147 3.29 2.87 10.15
CA VAL A 147 4.68 3.34 10.25
C VAL A 147 4.96 4.47 9.27
N VAL A 148 5.89 5.35 9.65
CA VAL A 148 6.40 6.40 8.77
C VAL A 148 7.29 5.76 7.72
N LYS A 149 6.86 5.79 6.45
CA LYS A 149 7.61 5.19 5.34
C LYS A 149 8.97 5.87 5.13
N LYS A 150 8.96 7.20 5.11
CA LYS A 150 10.16 8.03 4.89
C LYS A 150 9.95 9.36 5.59
N LYS A 151 11.00 9.84 6.26
CA LYS A 151 11.01 11.19 6.83
C LYS A 151 10.82 12.24 5.72
N PRO A 152 10.02 13.29 5.96
CA PRO A 152 9.84 14.38 5.01
C PRO A 152 11.16 15.05 4.65
N GLU A 153 11.28 15.46 3.39
CA GLU A 153 12.46 16.21 2.93
C GLU A 153 12.43 17.68 3.35
N LYS A 154 11.23 18.21 3.66
CA LYS A 154 11.00 19.59 4.07
C LYS A 154 10.12 19.62 5.30
N GLN A 155 10.33 20.60 6.19
CA GLN A 155 9.59 20.69 7.46
C GLN A 155 8.07 20.86 7.28
N PHE A 156 7.63 21.56 6.24
CA PHE A 156 6.20 21.75 5.96
C PHE A 156 5.54 20.52 5.30
N MET A 157 6.32 19.53 4.86
CA MET A 157 5.76 18.34 4.24
C MET A 157 5.27 17.38 5.32
N PRO A 158 4.05 16.84 5.19
CA PRO A 158 3.56 15.83 6.12
C PRO A 158 4.37 14.53 6.04
N GLU A 159 4.46 13.82 7.16
CA GLU A 159 4.96 12.45 7.18
C GLU A 159 4.01 11.54 6.41
N ARG A 160 4.56 10.60 5.64
CA ARG A 160 3.76 9.60 4.93
C ARG A 160 3.68 8.34 5.76
N TRP A 161 2.49 8.02 6.24
CA TRP A 161 2.22 6.78 6.96
C TRP A 161 1.77 5.68 6.00
N ILE A 162 2.14 4.44 6.32
CA ILE A 162 1.69 3.25 5.61
C ILE A 162 1.18 2.23 6.62
N LEU A 163 0.20 1.44 6.21
CA LEU A 163 -0.30 0.33 7.01
C LEU A 163 0.81 -0.70 7.22
N GLU A 164 1.16 -0.99 8.47
CA GLU A 164 2.15 -2.01 8.83
C GLU A 164 1.46 -3.34 9.17
N HIS A 165 0.41 -3.28 9.98
CA HIS A 165 -0.26 -4.47 10.48
C HIS A 165 -1.73 -4.17 10.76
N ILE A 166 -2.61 -5.14 10.46
CA ILE A 166 -4.04 -5.04 10.72
C ILE A 166 -4.61 -6.40 11.09
N LYS A 167 -5.49 -6.41 12.08
CA LYS A 167 -6.23 -7.60 12.50
C LYS A 167 -7.66 -7.51 11.97
N LEU A 168 -8.01 -8.42 11.08
CA LEU A 168 -9.37 -8.60 10.56
C LEU A 168 -9.88 -9.98 10.99
N LYS A 169 -10.38 -10.80 10.05
CA LYS A 169 -10.67 -12.22 10.28
C LYS A 169 -9.42 -13.03 10.69
N LYS A 170 -8.26 -12.56 10.27
CA LYS A 170 -6.93 -13.07 10.63
C LYS A 170 -5.99 -11.88 10.83
N ASP A 171 -4.81 -12.15 11.35
CA ASP A 171 -3.71 -11.20 11.34
C ASP A 171 -3.10 -11.15 9.93
N TRP A 172 -2.92 -9.94 9.40
CA TRP A 172 -2.38 -9.72 8.06
C TRP A 172 -0.94 -9.23 8.14
N THR A 173 -0.02 -9.97 7.52
CA THR A 173 1.38 -9.55 7.42
C THR A 173 1.57 -8.46 6.35
N VAL A 174 2.61 -7.64 6.49
CA VAL A 174 2.99 -6.62 5.48
C VAL A 174 3.05 -7.20 4.07
N LYS A 175 3.60 -8.41 3.93
CA LYS A 175 3.73 -9.08 2.63
C LYS A 175 2.36 -9.42 2.04
N GLU A 176 1.46 -10.00 2.83
CA GLU A 176 0.10 -10.32 2.39
C GLU A 176 -0.71 -9.08 2.04
N ILE A 177 -0.58 -8.01 2.83
CA ILE A 177 -1.18 -6.70 2.56
C ILE A 177 -0.75 -6.20 1.18
N ILE A 178 0.55 -6.22 0.90
CA ILE A 178 1.10 -5.75 -0.38
C ILE A 178 0.62 -6.63 -1.54
N GLU A 179 0.62 -7.96 -1.37
CA GLU A 179 0.23 -8.90 -2.43
C GLU A 179 -1.26 -8.79 -2.77
N GLU A 180 -2.14 -8.82 -1.77
CA GLU A 180 -3.59 -8.71 -2.00
C GLU A 180 -3.97 -7.32 -2.51
N GLY A 181 -3.37 -6.27 -1.95
CA GLY A 181 -3.61 -4.92 -2.45
C GLY A 181 -3.13 -4.73 -3.89
N SER A 182 -2.01 -5.33 -4.28
CA SER A 182 -1.53 -5.28 -5.66
C SER A 182 -2.48 -5.98 -6.62
N LYS A 183 -2.97 -7.19 -6.24
CA LYS A 183 -3.97 -7.93 -7.02
C LYS A 183 -5.26 -7.14 -7.19
N PHE A 184 -5.77 -6.55 -6.10
CA PHE A 184 -6.99 -5.74 -6.14
C PHE A 184 -6.86 -4.57 -7.12
N TYR A 185 -5.72 -3.88 -7.07
CA TYR A 185 -5.44 -2.75 -7.96
C TYR A 185 -5.33 -3.15 -9.43
N ASP A 186 -4.66 -4.27 -9.71
CA ASP A 186 -4.57 -4.83 -11.06
C ASP A 186 -5.96 -5.21 -11.59
N ASN A 187 -6.81 -5.80 -10.75
CA ASN A 187 -8.19 -6.12 -11.10
C ASN A 187 -9.02 -4.86 -11.43
N ILE A 188 -8.85 -3.77 -10.68
CA ILE A 188 -9.53 -2.51 -10.99
C ILE A 188 -9.10 -1.97 -12.36
N LYS A 189 -7.80 -2.02 -12.68
CA LYS A 189 -7.30 -1.57 -13.98
C LYS A 189 -7.85 -2.40 -15.13
N LEU A 190 -7.97 -3.71 -14.93
CA LEU A 190 -8.57 -4.62 -15.90
C LEU A 190 -10.07 -4.33 -16.07
N PHE A 191 -10.80 -4.17 -14.98
CA PHE A 191 -12.22 -3.79 -15.00
C PHE A 191 -12.45 -2.48 -15.77
N GLY A 192 -11.59 -1.48 -15.55
CA GLY A 192 -11.65 -0.20 -16.23
C GLY A 192 -10.79 -0.09 -17.48
N LYS A 193 -10.42 -1.20 -18.16
CA LYS A 193 -9.42 -1.20 -19.25
C LYS A 193 -9.63 -0.10 -20.30
N ASP A 194 -10.87 0.14 -20.70
CA ASP A 194 -11.19 1.12 -21.75
C ASP A 194 -11.75 2.45 -21.21
N LYS A 195 -11.62 2.67 -19.89
CA LYS A 195 -12.13 3.87 -19.21
C LYS A 195 -10.98 4.72 -18.67
N GLU A 196 -11.02 6.04 -18.91
CA GLU A 196 -10.08 6.98 -18.28
C GLU A 196 -10.40 7.14 -16.78
N VAL A 197 -11.69 7.26 -16.45
CA VAL A 197 -12.19 7.34 -15.08
C VAL A 197 -12.94 6.05 -14.76
N ILE A 198 -12.53 5.42 -13.67
CA ILE A 198 -13.05 4.16 -13.17
C ILE A 198 -13.83 4.48 -11.90
N GLN A 199 -15.13 4.27 -11.95
CA GLN A 199 -15.98 4.24 -10.75
C GLN A 199 -16.18 2.78 -10.35
N LEU A 200 -15.97 2.49 -9.07
CA LEU A 200 -16.09 1.17 -8.49
C LEU A 200 -16.98 1.24 -7.25
N SER A 201 -18.12 0.56 -7.29
CA SER A 201 -19.00 0.29 -6.16
C SER A 201 -19.61 -1.09 -6.33
N LYS A 202 -20.21 -1.64 -5.28
CA LYS A 202 -20.87 -2.95 -5.36
C LYS A 202 -21.97 -2.95 -6.42
N GLU A 203 -22.77 -1.89 -6.50
CA GLU A 203 -23.87 -1.74 -7.45
C GLU A 203 -23.35 -1.69 -8.88
N ILE A 204 -22.25 -0.95 -9.13
CA ILE A 204 -21.64 -0.86 -10.46
C ILE A 204 -21.11 -2.23 -10.90
N VAL A 205 -20.45 -2.95 -10.00
CA VAL A 205 -19.90 -4.29 -10.29
C VAL A 205 -21.03 -5.29 -10.51
N SER A 206 -22.07 -5.29 -9.66
CA SER A 206 -23.26 -6.15 -9.83
C SER A 206 -23.93 -5.93 -11.17
N LYS A 207 -24.18 -4.68 -11.57
CA LYS A 207 -24.77 -4.35 -12.88
C LYS A 207 -23.89 -4.85 -14.04
N TYR A 208 -22.57 -4.72 -13.92
CA TYR A 208 -21.65 -5.22 -14.93
C TYR A 208 -21.72 -6.75 -15.06
N ILE A 209 -21.72 -7.45 -13.93
CA ILE A 209 -21.84 -8.92 -13.85
C ILE A 209 -23.17 -9.37 -14.47
N GLU A 210 -24.30 -8.74 -14.12
CA GLU A 210 -25.62 -9.06 -14.68
C GLU A 210 -25.70 -8.88 -16.20
N GLN A 211 -24.96 -7.91 -16.76
CA GLN A 211 -24.91 -7.65 -18.20
C GLN A 211 -23.97 -8.59 -18.96
N THR A 212 -22.94 -9.11 -18.30
CA THR A 212 -21.87 -9.90 -18.94
C THR A 212 -22.01 -11.40 -18.75
N LEU A 213 -22.63 -11.84 -17.66
CA LEU A 213 -23.01 -13.24 -17.54
C LEU A 213 -24.15 -13.54 -18.50
N PRO A 214 -24.03 -14.59 -19.33
CA PRO A 214 -25.18 -15.05 -20.10
C PRO A 214 -26.30 -15.33 -19.10
N LYS A 215 -27.50 -14.78 -19.36
CA LYS A 215 -28.72 -15.25 -18.69
C LYS A 215 -28.70 -16.75 -18.87
N THR A 216 -28.47 -17.48 -17.79
CA THR A 216 -28.63 -18.93 -17.79
C THR A 216 -30.09 -19.12 -18.13
N THR A 217 -30.38 -19.51 -19.37
CA THR A 217 -31.72 -19.93 -19.76
C THR A 217 -32.04 -21.05 -18.80
N SER A 218 -32.91 -20.77 -17.82
CA SER A 218 -33.53 -21.81 -17.04
C SER A 218 -34.18 -22.73 -18.06
N ILE A 219 -33.59 -23.91 -18.26
CA ILE A 219 -34.29 -24.99 -18.94
C ILE A 219 -35.45 -25.29 -18.01
N GLU A 220 -36.62 -24.75 -18.35
CA GLU A 220 -37.88 -25.24 -17.84
C GLU A 220 -37.90 -26.73 -18.14
N ASN A 221 -37.70 -27.56 -17.12
CA ASN A 221 -37.96 -28.98 -17.19
C ASN A 221 -39.47 -29.17 -17.30
N THR A 222 -40.00 -28.93 -18.50
CA THR A 222 -41.24 -29.57 -18.95
C THR A 222 -40.86 -30.80 -19.74
N THR A 223 -40.84 -31.94 -19.07
CA THR A 223 -41.45 -33.17 -19.58
C THR A 223 -41.62 -34.16 -18.44
N GLU A 224 -42.89 -34.39 -18.11
CA GLU A 224 -43.33 -35.62 -17.47
C GLU A 224 -42.92 -36.84 -18.32
N SER A 225 -42.61 -37.93 -17.62
CA SER A 225 -42.67 -39.33 -18.03
C SER A 225 -41.94 -39.79 -19.31
N GLU A 226 -40.94 -40.68 -19.18
CA GLU A 226 -41.15 -42.13 -19.25
C GLU A 226 -39.82 -42.90 -19.15
N ASN A 227 -39.94 -44.12 -18.64
CA ASN A 227 -38.89 -45.11 -18.38
C ASN A 227 -37.98 -45.38 -19.57
N CYS A 228 -36.69 -45.62 -19.33
CA CYS A 228 -35.99 -46.68 -20.04
C CYS A 228 -34.93 -47.35 -19.17
N TYR A 229 -35.01 -48.67 -19.16
CA TYR A 229 -34.26 -49.63 -18.35
C TYR A 229 -32.76 -49.58 -18.63
N PHE A 230 -31.94 -49.68 -17.58
CA PHE A 230 -30.58 -50.19 -17.70
C PHE A 230 -30.64 -51.73 -17.71
N SER A 231 -30.21 -52.33 -18.82
CA SER A 231 -29.80 -53.73 -18.88
C SER A 231 -28.45 -53.84 -19.58
N VAL A 232 -27.46 -54.25 -18.79
CA VAL A 232 -26.09 -54.74 -19.11
C VAL A 232 -25.13 -53.74 -19.76
#